data_AF-A0A7L2D9C3-F1
#
_entry.id   AF-A0A7L2D9C3-F1
#
_cell.length_a   1.000
_cell.length_b   1.000
_cell.length_c   1.000
_cell.angle_alpha   90.00
_cell.angle_beta   90.00
_cell.angle_gamma   90.00
#
_symmetry.space_group_name_H-M   'P 1'
#
loop_
_entity.id
_entity.type
_entity.pdbx_description
1 polymer ?
#
loop_
_entity_poly.entity_id
_entity_poly.type
_entity_poly.pdbx_seq_one_letter_code
_entity_poly.pdbx_strand_id
1 'polypeptide(L)' 'GILFLVMPKEPIIDLTETGDSGACLLGHVMIVGEMCVAHLSLTNGFRMVVDEGPEGGQSVYRIHLPVLGGHQLGWPPG' A
#
# COMPACT_ATOMS: atom_id res chain seq x y z
N GLY A 1 -10.86 -9.42 -9.48
CA GLY A 1 -9.73 -8.62 -8.98
C GLY A 1 -9.38 -9.07 -7.58
N ILE A 2 -8.14 -8.86 -7.17
CA ILE A 2 -7.63 -9.12 -5.82
C ILE A 2 -7.28 -7.77 -5.19
N LEU A 3 -7.64 -7.59 -3.92
CA LEU A 3 -7.27 -6.46 -3.08
C LEU A 3 -6.84 -7.01 -1.71
N PHE A 4 -5.69 -6.58 -1.22
CA PHE A 4 -5.25 -6.83 0.15
C PHE A 4 -4.47 -5.63 0.70
N LEU A 5 -4.31 -5.58 2.02
CA LEU A 5 -3.59 -4.52 2.72
C LEU A 5 -2.33 -5.09 3.38
N VAL A 6 -1.21 -4.39 3.23
CA VAL A 6 -0.02 -4.62 4.08
C VAL A 6 0.07 -3.51 5.09
N MET A 7 0.19 -3.86 6.37
CA MET A 7 0.20 -2.90 7.47
C MET A 7 1.35 -3.20 8.42
N PRO A 8 2.16 -2.19 8.82
CA PRO A 8 3.13 -2.37 9.89
C PRO A 8 2.42 -2.68 11.21
N LYS A 9 3.05 -3.49 12.05
CA LYS A 9 2.57 -3.73 13.42
C LYS A 9 2.71 -2.47 14.29
N GLU A 10 3.79 -1.72 14.07
CA GLU A 10 3.98 -0.40 14.67
C GLU A 10 2.89 0.56 14.18
N PRO A 11 2.24 1.31 15.09
CA PRO A 11 1.20 2.26 14.71
C PRO A 11 1.84 3.53 14.16
N ILE A 12 2.09 3.57 12.86
CA ILE A 12 2.34 4.83 12.16
C ILE A 12 0.99 5.39 11.74
N ILE A 13 0.70 6.62 12.17
CA ILE A 13 -0.58 7.29 11.92
C ILE A 13 -0.67 7.69 10.45
N ASP A 14 0.25 8.57 10.00
CA ASP A 14 0.24 9.16 8.66
C ASP A 14 1.64 9.12 8.00
N LEU A 15 1.68 9.18 6.66
CA LEU A 15 2.94 9.17 5.90
C LEU A 15 3.75 10.44 6.17
N THR A 16 3.07 11.58 6.36
CA THR A 16 3.72 12.86 6.65
C THR A 16 4.41 12.89 8.02
N GLU A 17 3.99 12.05 8.96
CA GLU A 17 4.58 12.00 10.31
C GLU A 17 5.80 11.06 10.41
N THR A 18 6.04 10.20 9.42
CA THR A 18 7.03 9.12 9.57
C THR A 18 8.49 9.59 9.56
N GLY A 19 8.76 10.70 8.86
CA GLY A 19 10.11 11.25 8.65
C GLY A 19 11.12 10.25 8.07
N ASP A 20 12.41 10.58 8.14
CA ASP A 20 13.48 9.73 7.63
C ASP A 20 13.59 8.38 8.36
N SER A 21 13.22 8.35 9.65
CA SER A 21 13.15 7.13 10.46
C SER A 21 12.19 6.09 9.90
N GLY A 22 11.15 6.53 9.17
CA GLY A 22 10.15 5.66 8.56
C GLY A 22 10.62 4.90 7.33
N ALA A 23 11.70 5.36 6.67
CA ALA A 23 12.07 4.88 5.33
C ALA A 23 12.31 3.36 5.28
N CYS A 24 13.00 2.81 6.28
CA CYS A 24 13.27 1.37 6.35
C CYS A 24 11.98 0.55 6.52
N LEU A 25 11.08 1.00 7.39
CA LEU A 25 9.81 0.32 7.66
C LEU A 25 8.87 0.41 6.45
N LEU A 26 8.76 1.57 5.80
CA LEU A 26 7.95 1.76 4.60
C LEU A 26 8.49 0.92 3.43
N GLY A 27 9.80 0.90 3.24
CA GLY A 27 10.45 0.01 2.27
C GLY A 27 10.14 -1.46 2.56
N HIS A 28 10.20 -1.87 3.83
CA HIS A 28 9.85 -3.23 4.23
C HIS A 28 8.37 -3.57 3.91
N VAL A 29 7.43 -2.66 4.16
CA VAL A 29 6.01 -2.82 3.81
C VAL A 29 5.83 -3.05 2.30
N MET A 30 6.52 -2.28 1.45
CA MET A 30 6.46 -2.46 -0.01
C MET A 30 7.01 -3.82 -0.45
N ILE A 31 8.15 -4.24 0.11
CA ILE A 31 8.76 -5.54 -0.19
C ILE A 31 7.82 -6.69 0.23
N VAL A 32 7.23 -6.61 1.42
CA VAL A 32 6.24 -7.61 1.87
C VAL A 32 5.03 -7.64 0.93
N GLY A 33 4.56 -6.49 0.45
CA GLY A 33 3.48 -6.41 -0.53
C GLY A 33 3.82 -7.11 -1.84
N GLU A 34 5.02 -6.91 -2.37
CA GLU A 34 5.50 -7.61 -3.58
C GLU A 34 5.60 -9.13 -3.35
N MET A 35 6.12 -9.56 -2.20
CA MET A 35 6.12 -10.98 -1.84
C MET A 35 4.70 -11.55 -1.83
N CYS A 36 3.71 -10.83 -1.28
CA CYS A 36 2.31 -11.26 -1.29
C CYS A 36 1.73 -11.35 -2.71
N VAL A 37 2.07 -10.43 -3.62
CA VAL A 37 1.70 -10.50 -5.04
C VAL A 37 2.16 -11.81 -5.66
N ALA A 38 3.41 -12.22 -5.40
CA ALA A 38 3.96 -13.49 -5.89
C ALA A 38 3.18 -14.71 -5.36
N HIS A 39 2.88 -14.73 -4.06
CA HIS A 39 2.08 -15.81 -3.44
C HIS A 39 0.65 -15.89 -4.00
N LEU A 40 0.07 -14.76 -4.38
CA LEU A 40 -1.27 -14.67 -4.94
C LEU A 40 -1.29 -14.88 -6.46
N SER A 41 -0.16 -15.23 -7.08
CA SER A 41 -0.03 -15.48 -8.52
C SER A 41 -0.49 -14.31 -9.39
N LEU A 42 -0.26 -13.08 -8.93
CA LEU A 42 -0.56 -11.86 -9.66
C LEU A 42 0.55 -11.55 -10.70
N THR A 43 0.56 -12.29 -11.81
CA THR A 43 1.65 -12.25 -12.80
C THR A 43 1.52 -11.14 -13.85
N ASN A 44 0.33 -10.59 -14.06
CA ASN A 44 0.04 -9.58 -15.09
C ASN A 44 0.05 -8.13 -14.55
N GLY A 45 0.81 -7.89 -13.48
CA GLY A 45 0.94 -6.59 -12.84
C GLY A 45 -0.04 -6.33 -11.70
N PHE A 46 0.23 -5.26 -10.95
CA PHE A 46 -0.52 -4.80 -9.80
C PHE A 46 -0.30 -3.29 -9.59
N ARG A 47 -1.09 -2.66 -8.72
CA ARG A 47 -0.89 -1.28 -8.25
C ARG A 47 -0.82 -1.29 -6.73
N MET A 48 0.18 -0.58 -6.20
CA MET A 48 0.27 -0.22 -4.79
C MET A 48 -0.14 1.24 -4.65
N VAL A 49 -0.95 1.56 -3.64
CA VAL A 49 -1.44 2.91 -3.38
C VAL A 49 -1.14 3.27 -1.93
N VAL A 50 -0.77 4.52 -1.67
CA VAL A 50 -0.72 5.07 -0.32
C VAL A 50 -1.56 6.35 -0.34
N ASP A 51 -2.62 6.35 0.46
CA ASP A 51 -3.54 7.49 0.58
C ASP A 51 -3.13 8.33 1.78
N GLU A 52 -3.06 9.65 1.58
CA GLU A 52 -2.68 10.62 2.63
C GLU A 52 -3.74 11.73 2.73
N GLY A 53 -4.29 11.90 3.92
CA GLY A 53 -5.28 12.92 4.24
C GLY A 53 -6.63 12.77 3.52
N PRO A 54 -7.55 13.73 3.74
CA PRO A 54 -8.91 13.66 3.20
C PRO A 54 -8.97 13.64 1.66
N GLU A 55 -8.15 14.47 1.00
CA GLU A 55 -8.10 14.56 -0.46
C GLU A 55 -7.42 13.35 -1.11
N GLY A 56 -6.56 12.64 -0.37
CA GLY A 56 -6.01 11.35 -0.78
C GLY A 56 -6.98 10.18 -0.59
N GLY A 57 -8.13 10.38 0.07
CA GLY A 57 -9.09 9.31 0.35
C GLY A 57 -8.76 8.48 1.61
N GLN A 58 -7.84 8.95 2.46
CA GLN A 58 -7.48 8.24 3.70
C GLN A 58 -8.66 8.22 4.68
N SER A 59 -9.18 7.02 4.99
CA SER A 59 -10.34 6.83 5.88
C SER A 59 -9.97 6.31 7.27
N VAL A 60 -8.78 5.70 7.41
CA VAL A 60 -8.26 5.16 8.67
C VAL A 60 -6.87 5.75 8.90
N TYR A 61 -6.68 6.39 10.06
CA TYR A 61 -5.42 7.01 10.50
C TYR A 61 -4.43 5.97 11.02
N ARG A 62 -4.04 5.07 10.11
CA ARG A 62 -2.98 4.10 10.26
C ARG A 62 -2.46 3.74 8.88
N ILE A 63 -1.15 3.77 8.69
CA ILE A 63 -0.55 3.39 7.40
C ILE A 63 -0.98 1.98 7.01
N HIS A 64 -1.51 1.89 5.80
CA HIS A 64 -1.80 0.66 5.10
C HIS A 64 -1.42 0.83 3.64
N LEU A 65 -0.89 -0.24 3.04
CA LEU A 65 -0.55 -0.29 1.63
C LEU A 65 -1.58 -1.19 0.91
N PRO A 66 -2.65 -0.62 0.35
CA PRO A 66 -3.49 -1.30 -0.63
C PRO A 66 -2.67 -1.83 -1.81
N VAL A 67 -2.87 -3.11 -2.12
CA VAL A 67 -2.32 -3.76 -3.31
C VAL A 67 -3.45 -4.34 -4.13
N LEU A 68 -3.60 -3.84 -5.36
CA LEU A 68 -4.68 -4.20 -6.28
C LEU A 68 -4.13 -4.97 -7.49
N GLY A 69 -4.81 -6.03 -7.91
CA GLY A 69 -4.41 -6.80 -9.09
C GLY A 69 -5.49 -7.74 -9.63
N GLY A 70 -5.08 -8.62 -10.53
CA GLY A 70 -5.95 -9.67 -11.10
C GLY A 70 -7.00 -9.15 -12.09
N HIS A 71 -6.86 -7.91 -12.55
CA HIS A 71 -7.59 -7.32 -13.67
C HIS A 71 -6.88 -6.03 -14.14
N GLN A 72 -7.21 -5.53 -15.33
CA GLN A 72 -6.71 -4.26 -15.83
C GLN A 72 -7.24 -3.11 -14.95
N LEU A 73 -6.33 -2.29 -14.43
CA LEU A 73 -6.67 -1.10 -13.65
C LEU A 73 -6.81 0.13 -14.55
N GLY A 74 -7.74 1.01 -14.20
CA GLY A 74 -8.01 2.26 -14.91
C GLY A 74 -6.97 3.35 -14.64
N TRP A 75 -7.06 4.42 -15.45
CA TRP A 75 -6.30 5.66 -15.31
C TRP A 75 -7.21 6.86 -15.66
N PRO A 76 -7.26 7.96 -14.87
CA PRO A 76 -6.44 8.24 -13.69
C PRO A 76 -6.70 7.29 -12.50
N PRO A 77 -5.79 7.22 -11.52
CA PRO A 77 -5.89 6.32 -10.37
C PRO A 77 -6.70 6.98 -9.23
N GLY A 78 -7.89 7.47 -9.55
CA GLY A 78 -8.80 8.19 -8.66
C GLY A 78 -10.13 8.46 -9.37
#